data_AF-A0A962N042-F1
#
_entry.id   AF-A0A962N042-F1
#
_cell.length_a   1.000
_cell.length_b   1.000
_cell.length_c   1.000
_cell.angle_alpha   90.00
_cell.angle_beta   90.00
_cell.angle_gamma   90.00
#
_symmetry.space_group_name_H-M   'P 1'
#
loop_
_entity.id
_entity.type
_entity.pdbx_description
1 polymer ?
#
loop_
_entity_poly.entity_id
_entity_poly.type
_entity_poly.pdbx_seq_one_letter_code
_entity_poly.pdbx_strand_id
1 'polypeptide(L)'
;MDCRGSRHKKLIDAGWHWAGAGFPARGTDPAGTAAIDDAEYYGVSRRITDAFRARHETAPQERFFVWPENETAIRVFLEVCDQWRYPPLGGLPLGLDAAVVFQWLALSGRQRRARQLWPQLRLIASGAMACWQAQQQEQDDDDDSIGDTG
;
A
#
# COMPACT_ATOMS: atom_id res chain seq x y z
N MET A 1 -0.87 -6.05 -25.08
CA MET A 1 -1.08 -6.32 -23.64
C MET A 1 -0.21 -5.33 -22.88
N ASP A 2 -0.83 -4.27 -22.36
CA ASP A 2 -0.16 -3.25 -21.55
C ASP A 2 0.00 -3.77 -20.12
N CYS A 3 1.11 -4.43 -19.81
CA CYS A 3 1.46 -4.82 -18.43
C CYS A 3 2.05 -3.65 -17.62
N ARG A 4 1.84 -2.40 -18.04
CA ARG A 4 2.12 -1.23 -17.20
C ARG A 4 1.05 -1.15 -16.13
N GLY A 5 1.24 -1.88 -15.02
CA GLY A 5 0.50 -1.60 -13.79
C GLY A 5 0.53 -0.09 -13.58
N SER A 6 -0.63 0.56 -13.56
CA SER A 6 -0.66 2.03 -13.61
C SER A 6 0.17 2.60 -12.44
N ARG A 7 0.94 3.68 -12.65
CA ARG A 7 1.78 4.30 -11.59
C ARG A 7 1.04 4.51 -10.27
N HIS A 8 -0.27 4.73 -10.36
CA HIS A 8 -1.20 4.89 -9.25
C HIS A 8 -1.47 3.59 -8.47
N LYS A 9 -1.49 2.42 -9.14
CA LYS A 9 -1.67 1.12 -8.50
C LYS A 9 -0.62 0.88 -7.43
N LYS A 10 0.67 1.16 -7.73
CA LYS A 10 1.76 1.00 -6.76
C LYS A 10 1.70 1.95 -5.56
N LEU A 11 1.04 3.10 -5.67
CA LEU A 11 0.83 4.00 -4.53
C LEU A 11 -0.28 3.49 -3.62
N ILE A 12 -1.38 2.97 -4.20
CA ILE A 12 -2.47 2.36 -3.44
C ILE A 12 -1.96 1.10 -2.71
N ASP A 13 -1.26 0.23 -3.43
CA ASP A 13 -0.65 -0.99 -2.87
C ASP A 13 0.29 -0.66 -1.70
N ALA A 14 1.07 0.44 -1.81
CA ALA A 14 1.97 0.90 -0.73
C ALA A 14 1.19 1.29 0.53
N GLY A 15 0.06 1.98 0.35
CA GLY A 15 -0.81 2.37 1.45
C GLY A 15 -1.42 1.17 2.16
N TRP A 16 -1.92 0.21 1.38
CA TRP A 16 -2.45 -1.04 1.93
C TRP A 16 -1.37 -1.80 2.68
N HIS A 17 -0.19 -1.99 2.08
CA HIS A 17 0.93 -2.68 2.73
C HIS A 17 1.35 -1.99 4.04
N TRP A 18 1.39 -0.66 4.07
CA TRP A 18 1.69 0.11 5.28
C TRP A 18 0.64 -0.11 6.38
N ALA A 19 -0.64 -0.04 6.04
CA ALA A 19 -1.74 -0.21 7.01
C ALA A 19 -1.90 -1.65 7.51
N GLY A 20 -1.54 -2.63 6.66
CA GLY A 20 -1.76 -4.04 6.91
C GLY A 20 -0.73 -4.73 7.81
N ALA A 21 0.28 -4.04 8.35
CA ALA A 21 1.28 -4.62 9.26
C ALA A 21 1.85 -5.99 8.79
N GLY A 22 2.15 -6.13 7.48
CA GLY A 22 2.70 -7.36 6.90
C GLY A 22 1.69 -8.32 6.30
N PHE A 23 0.38 -8.03 6.34
CA PHE A 23 -0.59 -8.77 5.55
C PHE A 23 -0.50 -8.41 4.05
N PRO A 24 -0.49 -9.40 3.14
CA PRO A 24 -0.43 -9.12 1.72
C PRO A 24 -1.70 -8.38 1.31
N ALA A 25 -1.51 -7.28 0.58
CA ALA A 25 -2.63 -6.53 0.04
C ALA A 25 -3.50 -7.41 -0.86
N ARG A 26 -4.83 -7.28 -0.78
CA ARG A 26 -5.79 -8.14 -1.52
C ARG A 26 -5.51 -8.06 -3.03
N GLY A 27 -5.14 -9.18 -3.65
CA GLY A 27 -4.76 -9.24 -5.08
C GLY A 27 -3.34 -8.75 -5.40
N THR A 28 -2.54 -8.52 -4.37
CA THR A 28 -1.11 -8.22 -4.49
C THR A 28 -0.38 -9.50 -4.17
N ASP A 29 0.43 -9.96 -5.11
CA ASP A 29 1.26 -11.13 -4.94
C ASP A 29 2.52 -10.73 -4.13
N PRO A 30 2.55 -11.02 -2.82
CA PRO A 30 3.64 -10.57 -1.95
C PRO A 30 4.97 -11.25 -2.30
N ALA A 31 4.91 -12.39 -2.98
CA ALA A 31 6.06 -13.20 -3.32
C ALA A 31 6.63 -12.88 -4.72
N GLY A 32 6.01 -12.00 -5.49
CA GLY A 32 6.42 -11.74 -6.88
C GLY A 32 6.24 -12.94 -7.82
N THR A 33 5.52 -13.97 -7.38
CA THR A 33 5.11 -15.17 -8.12
C THR A 33 4.47 -14.84 -9.48
N ALA A 34 3.56 -13.87 -9.56
CA ALA A 34 2.92 -13.44 -10.79
C ALA A 34 3.91 -12.85 -11.79
N ALA A 35 4.93 -12.13 -11.32
CA ALA A 35 6.01 -11.63 -12.19
C ALA A 35 6.94 -12.76 -12.67
N ILE A 36 7.10 -13.81 -11.86
CA ILE A 36 7.86 -15.02 -12.22
C ILE A 36 7.07 -15.83 -13.27
N ASP A 37 5.77 -15.99 -13.09
CA ASP A 37 4.89 -16.71 -14.01
C ASP A 37 4.80 -15.97 -15.36
N ASP A 38 4.69 -14.64 -15.35
CA ASP A 38 4.76 -13.81 -16.56
C ASP A 38 6.13 -13.97 -17.27
N ALA A 39 7.23 -14.01 -16.51
CA ALA A 39 8.56 -14.20 -17.08
C ALA A 39 8.72 -15.56 -17.77
N GLU A 40 8.17 -16.63 -17.17
CA GLU A 40 8.12 -17.95 -17.81
C GLU A 40 7.26 -17.92 -19.09
N TYR A 41 6.13 -17.22 -19.06
CA TYR A 41 5.26 -17.04 -20.21
C TYR A 41 5.96 -16.32 -21.39
N TYR A 42 6.82 -15.33 -21.09
CA TYR A 42 7.62 -14.63 -22.10
C TYR A 42 8.93 -15.33 -22.48
N GLY A 43 9.13 -16.59 -22.05
CA GLY A 43 10.28 -17.41 -22.46
C GLY A 43 11.59 -17.05 -21.77
N VAL A 44 11.54 -16.38 -20.62
CA VAL A 44 12.73 -16.19 -19.79
C VAL A 44 13.24 -17.56 -19.32
N SER A 45 14.54 -17.78 -19.39
CA SER A 45 15.15 -19.06 -19.02
C SER A 45 14.81 -19.44 -17.58
N ARG A 46 14.44 -20.72 -17.36
CA ARG A 46 14.20 -21.27 -16.01
C ARG A 46 15.34 -21.02 -15.04
N ARG A 47 16.59 -21.03 -15.50
CA ARG A 47 17.74 -20.70 -14.64
C ARG A 47 17.67 -19.29 -14.06
N ILE A 48 17.10 -18.34 -14.80
CA ILE A 48 16.94 -16.95 -14.35
C ILE A 48 15.76 -16.87 -13.40
N THR A 49 14.62 -17.49 -13.72
CA THR A 49 13.44 -17.47 -12.84
C THR A 49 13.69 -18.21 -11.52
N ASP A 50 14.40 -19.34 -11.54
CA ASP A 50 14.80 -20.10 -10.35
C ASP A 50 15.76 -19.31 -9.47
N ALA A 51 16.72 -18.57 -10.06
CA ALA A 51 17.62 -17.71 -9.31
C ALA A 51 16.88 -16.53 -8.64
N PHE A 52 15.84 -15.98 -9.30
CA PHE A 52 14.97 -14.96 -8.70
C PHE A 52 14.11 -15.56 -7.57
N ARG A 53 13.53 -16.75 -7.77
CA ARG A 53 12.71 -17.46 -6.78
C ARG A 53 13.52 -17.78 -5.51
N ALA A 54 14.71 -18.36 -5.66
CA ALA A 54 15.60 -18.68 -4.53
C ALA A 54 16.01 -17.44 -3.73
N ARG A 55 16.21 -16.29 -4.41
CA ARG A 55 16.51 -15.01 -3.77
C ARG A 55 15.30 -14.41 -3.05
N HIS A 56 14.09 -14.69 -3.53
CA HIS A 56 12.84 -14.27 -2.90
C HIS A 56 12.48 -15.13 -1.69
N GLU A 57 12.73 -16.45 -1.74
CA GLU A 57 12.51 -17.38 -0.62
C GLU A 57 13.43 -17.14 0.57
N THR A 58 14.63 -16.60 0.34
CA THR A 58 15.62 -16.30 1.39
C THR A 58 15.58 -14.86 1.89
N ALA A 59 14.81 -13.97 1.24
CA ALA A 59 14.63 -12.61 1.73
C ALA A 59 13.58 -12.59 2.85
N PRO A 60 13.83 -11.93 4.00
CA PRO A 60 12.78 -11.71 4.98
C PRO A 60 11.59 -11.03 4.28
N GLN A 61 10.38 -11.58 4.48
CA GLN A 61 9.14 -11.24 3.78
C GLN A 61 8.63 -9.79 3.99
N GLU A 62 9.48 -8.87 4.43
CA GLU A 62 9.10 -7.51 4.83
C GLU A 62 9.57 -6.43 3.82
N ARG A 63 9.89 -6.79 2.57
CA ARG A 63 10.37 -5.83 1.58
C ARG A 63 9.32 -5.53 0.52
N PHE A 64 8.59 -4.42 0.71
CA PHE A 64 7.69 -3.87 -0.30
C PHE A 64 8.46 -3.04 -1.34
N PHE A 65 8.39 -3.45 -2.61
CA PHE A 65 9.07 -2.75 -3.69
C PHE A 65 8.21 -1.61 -4.26
N VAL A 66 8.81 -0.42 -4.33
CA VAL A 66 8.20 0.79 -4.85
C VAL A 66 8.92 1.24 -6.11
N TRP A 67 8.18 1.85 -7.05
CA TRP A 67 8.81 2.41 -8.25
C TRP A 67 9.64 3.65 -7.91
N PRO A 68 10.78 3.89 -8.57
CA PRO A 68 11.63 5.04 -8.28
C PRO A 68 10.89 6.38 -8.35
N GLU A 69 9.97 6.54 -9.30
CA GLU A 69 9.14 7.75 -9.41
C GLU A 69 8.20 8.00 -8.22
N ASN A 70 7.83 6.95 -7.48
CA ASN A 70 6.92 7.00 -6.33
C ASN A 70 7.67 7.21 -5.01
N GLU A 71 9.00 7.07 -4.99
CA GLU A 71 9.81 7.09 -3.78
C GLU A 71 9.62 8.38 -2.97
N THR A 72 9.59 9.53 -3.65
CA THR A 72 9.41 10.83 -2.96
C THR A 72 8.05 10.91 -2.29
N ALA A 73 6.99 10.42 -2.93
CA ALA A 73 5.64 10.43 -2.37
C ALA A 73 5.55 9.55 -1.13
N ILE A 74 6.19 8.39 -1.17
CA ILE A 74 6.17 7.41 -0.07
C ILE A 74 6.97 7.93 1.12
N ARG A 75 8.16 8.51 0.88
CA ARG A 75 8.93 9.17 1.95
C ARG A 75 8.10 10.27 2.63
N VAL A 76 7.46 11.13 1.85
CA VAL A 76 6.59 12.19 2.38
C VAL A 76 5.40 11.62 3.14
N PHE A 77 4.77 10.56 2.63
CA PHE A 77 3.68 9.89 3.33
C PHE A 77 4.14 9.38 4.69
N LEU A 78 5.28 8.69 4.77
CA LEU A 78 5.84 8.17 6.03
C LEU A 78 6.19 9.29 7.02
N GLU A 79 6.51 10.50 6.53
CA GLU A 79 6.76 11.67 7.39
C GLU A 79 5.46 12.28 7.98
N VAL A 80 4.28 11.98 7.42
CA VAL A 80 2.98 12.54 7.84
C VAL A 80 1.91 11.47 8.11
N CYS A 81 2.29 10.20 8.20
CA CYS A 81 1.37 9.06 8.23
C CYS A 81 0.59 8.92 9.55
N ASP A 82 0.84 9.79 10.52
CA ASP A 82 0.12 9.91 11.79
C ASP A 82 -0.94 11.03 11.77
N GLN A 83 -0.94 11.89 10.75
CA GLN A 83 -1.81 13.06 10.65
C GLN A 83 -3.17 12.72 9.99
N TRP A 84 -3.92 11.82 10.62
CA TRP A 84 -5.25 11.42 10.16
C TRP A 84 -6.36 12.25 10.78
N ARG A 85 -7.42 12.49 10.00
CA ARG A 85 -8.66 13.09 10.47
C ARG A 85 -9.66 12.00 10.85
N TYR A 86 -10.11 12.02 12.09
CA TYR A 86 -11.09 11.06 12.61
C TYR A 86 -12.48 11.69 12.76
N PRO A 87 -13.56 10.89 12.65
CA PRO A 87 -14.91 11.33 12.98
C PRO A 87 -15.07 11.60 14.49
N PRO A 88 -16.00 12.49 14.90
CA PRO A 88 -16.16 12.88 16.32
C PRO A 88 -16.51 11.76 17.30
N LEU A 89 -17.16 10.69 16.82
CA LEU A 89 -17.62 9.56 17.63
C LEU A 89 -16.65 8.37 17.62
N GLY A 90 -15.42 8.56 17.14
CA GLY A 90 -14.46 7.48 16.92
C GLY A 90 -14.79 6.63 15.69
N GLY A 91 -13.88 5.71 15.35
CA GLY A 91 -13.97 4.85 14.17
C GLY A 91 -12.82 5.05 13.18
N LEU A 92 -13.00 4.55 11.95
CA LEU A 92 -11.99 4.64 10.91
C LEU A 92 -11.72 6.09 10.49
N PRO A 93 -10.46 6.42 10.14
CA PRO A 93 -10.12 7.77 9.71
C PRO A 93 -10.76 8.11 8.36
N LEU A 94 -11.09 9.38 8.18
CA LEU A 94 -11.69 9.93 6.95
C LEU A 94 -10.64 10.29 5.88
N GLY A 95 -9.36 10.22 6.23
CA GLY A 95 -8.22 10.58 5.37
C GLY A 95 -7.19 11.47 6.08
N LEU A 96 -6.10 11.78 5.38
CA LEU A 96 -5.06 12.70 5.88
C LEU A 96 -5.61 14.13 6.04
N ASP A 97 -5.16 14.81 7.10
CA ASP A 97 -5.46 16.23 7.29
C ASP A 97 -4.67 17.07 6.28
N ALA A 98 -5.38 17.61 5.29
CA ALA A 98 -4.77 18.42 4.25
C ALA A 98 -4.06 19.66 4.82
N ALA A 99 -4.64 20.35 5.81
CA ALA A 99 -4.07 21.57 6.36
C ALA A 99 -2.72 21.28 7.04
N VAL A 100 -2.67 20.22 7.85
CA VAL A 100 -1.43 19.78 8.52
C VAL A 100 -0.39 19.34 7.50
N VAL A 101 -0.77 18.55 6.49
CA VAL A 101 0.15 18.09 5.44
C VAL A 101 0.69 19.27 4.63
N PHE A 102 -0.14 20.23 4.23
CA PHE A 102 0.32 21.43 3.50
C PHE A 102 1.25 22.30 4.35
N GLN A 103 0.96 22.45 5.65
CA GLN A 103 1.83 23.16 6.57
C GLN A 103 3.18 22.46 6.72
N TRP A 104 3.19 21.15 6.90
CA TRP A 104 4.41 20.36 6.99
C TRP A 104 5.23 20.40 5.69
N LEU A 105 4.58 20.39 4.52
CA LEU A 105 5.24 20.56 3.21
C LEU A 105 5.87 21.95 3.07
N ALA A 106 5.27 22.99 3.67
CA ALA A 106 5.86 24.31 3.71
C ALA A 106 7.10 24.35 4.63
N LEU A 107 6.99 23.82 5.85
CA LEU A 107 8.09 23.76 6.82
C LEU A 107 9.29 22.95 6.32
N SER A 108 9.06 21.90 5.55
CA SER A 108 10.11 21.07 4.98
C SER A 108 10.69 21.59 3.65
N GLY A 109 10.31 22.80 3.22
CA GLY A 109 10.81 23.42 1.99
C GLY A 109 10.27 22.79 0.69
N ARG A 110 9.22 21.96 0.78
CA ARG A 110 8.61 21.22 -0.35
C ARG A 110 7.33 21.86 -0.89
N GLN A 111 6.97 23.07 -0.44
CA GLN A 111 5.73 23.77 -0.83
C GLN A 111 5.49 23.83 -2.34
N ARG A 112 6.54 24.08 -3.13
CA ARG A 112 6.44 24.15 -4.61
C ARG A 112 6.00 22.83 -5.25
N ARG A 113 6.30 21.70 -4.61
CA ARG A 113 5.91 20.35 -5.05
C ARG A 113 4.58 19.90 -4.45
N ALA A 114 3.97 20.67 -3.56
CA ALA A 114 2.76 20.25 -2.85
C ALA A 114 1.60 19.90 -3.79
N ARG A 115 1.43 20.65 -4.89
CA ARG A 115 0.41 20.36 -5.91
C ARG A 115 0.59 19.01 -6.60
N GLN A 116 1.84 18.55 -6.73
CA GLN A 116 2.17 17.25 -7.33
C GLN A 116 2.10 16.11 -6.30
N LEU A 117 2.60 16.36 -5.08
CA LEU A 117 2.65 15.35 -4.02
C LEU A 117 1.27 15.05 -3.45
N TRP A 118 0.41 16.07 -3.26
CA TRP A 118 -0.87 15.88 -2.59
C TRP A 118 -1.77 14.80 -3.23
N PRO A 119 -1.98 14.77 -4.57
CA PRO A 119 -2.70 13.67 -5.20
C PRO A 119 -2.08 12.29 -4.95
N GLN A 120 -0.75 12.20 -4.91
CA GLN A 120 -0.04 10.94 -4.68
C GLN A 120 -0.21 10.45 -3.23
N LEU A 121 -0.11 11.37 -2.26
CA LEU A 121 -0.35 11.08 -0.84
C LEU A 121 -1.78 10.59 -0.61
N ARG A 122 -2.77 11.18 -1.29
CA ARG A 122 -4.17 10.73 -1.22
C ARG A 122 -4.36 9.30 -1.75
N LEU A 123 -3.60 8.89 -2.76
CA LEU A 123 -3.66 7.53 -3.27
C LEU A 123 -3.10 6.53 -2.26
N ILE A 124 -1.96 6.84 -1.64
CA ILE A 124 -1.42 6.02 -0.56
C ILE A 124 -2.42 5.94 0.61
N ALA A 125 -2.93 7.08 1.06
CA ALA A 125 -3.93 7.12 2.13
C ALA A 125 -5.20 6.31 1.78
N SER A 126 -5.64 6.33 0.52
CA SER A 126 -6.80 5.54 0.10
C SER A 126 -6.57 4.03 0.19
N GLY A 127 -5.36 3.56 -0.12
CA GLY A 127 -4.99 2.15 0.05
C GLY A 127 -4.96 1.73 1.52
N ALA A 128 -4.45 2.59 2.38
CA ALA A 128 -4.43 2.37 3.82
C ALA A 128 -5.85 2.26 4.41
N MET A 129 -6.74 3.19 4.04
CA MET A 129 -8.14 3.16 4.48
C MET A 129 -8.89 1.92 3.99
N ALA A 130 -8.65 1.49 2.75
CA ALA A 130 -9.28 0.30 2.21
C ALA A 130 -8.84 -0.97 2.97
N CYS A 131 -7.57 -1.02 3.42
CA CYS A 131 -7.07 -2.09 4.28
C CYS A 131 -7.80 -2.13 5.63
N TRP A 132 -7.94 -0.98 6.29
CA TRP A 132 -8.65 -0.93 7.58
C TRP A 132 -10.14 -1.24 7.46
N GLN A 133 -10.79 -0.82 6.36
CA GLN A 133 -12.18 -1.17 6.09
C GLN A 133 -12.36 -2.68 5.91
N ALA A 134 -11.44 -3.33 5.21
CA ALA A 134 -11.46 -4.78 5.05
C ALA A 134 -11.30 -5.51 6.39
N GLN A 135 -10.37 -5.05 7.24
CA GLN A 135 -10.16 -5.62 8.58
C GLN A 135 -11.37 -5.44 9.50
N GLN A 136 -12.04 -4.28 9.44
CA GLN A 136 -13.26 -4.05 10.22
C GLN A 136 -14.39 -4.98 9.78
N GLN A 137 -14.55 -5.19 8.47
CA GLN A 137 -15.59 -6.06 7.95
C GLN A 137 -15.37 -7.54 8.33
N GLU A 138 -14.12 -8.01 8.31
CA GLU A 138 -13.78 -9.37 8.79
C GLU A 138 -14.09 -9.53 10.28
N GLN A 139 -13.86 -8.50 11.09
CA GLN A 139 -14.14 -8.54 12.53
C GLN A 139 -15.65 -8.56 12.85
N ASP A 140 -16.46 -7.83 12.08
CA ASP A 140 -17.91 -7.82 12.23
C ASP A 140 -18.53 -9.18 11.83
N ASP A 141 -18.01 -9.82 10.76
CA ASP A 141 -18.48 -11.14 10.30
C ASP A 141 -18.18 -12.26 11.32
N ASP A 142 -17.07 -12.17 12.05
CA ASP A 142 -16.70 -13.15 13.08
C ASP A 142 -17.62 -13.08 14.32
N ASP A 143 -18.06 -11.89 14.73
CA ASP A 143 -18.91 -11.69 15.93
C ASP A 143 -20.34 -12.26 15.71
N ASP A 144 -20.87 -12.14 14.49
CA ASP A 144 -22.18 -12.69 14.13
C ASP A 144 -22.21 -14.23 14.06
N SER A 145 -21.05 -14.87 13.91
CA SER A 145 -20.94 -16.34 13.75
C SER A 145 -20.97 -17.14 15.07
N ILE A 146 -20.86 -16.47 16.23
CA ILE A 146 -20.84 -17.11 17.56
C ILE A 146 -22.26 -17.29 18.15
N GLY A 147 -23.28 -16.68 17.54
CA GLY A 147 -24.65 -16.64 18.07
C GLY A 147 -25.55 -17.85 17.80
N ASP A 148 -25.16 -18.83 16.97
CA ASP A 148 -26.06 -19.89 16.47
C ASP A 148 -25.67 -21.30 16.95
N THR A 149 -25.65 -21.51 18.26
CA THR A 149 -25.70 -22.85 18.87
C THR A 149 -26.82 -22.91 19.89
N GLY A 150 -28.04 -23.15 19.41
CA GLY A 150 -29.25 -23.37 20.23
C GLY A 150 -30.05 -24.55 19.74
#